data_AF-A0A535RX24-F1
#
_entry.id   AF-A0A535RX24-F1
#
_cell.length_a   1.000
_cell.length_b   1.000
_cell.length_c   1.000
_cell.angle_alpha   90.00
_cell.angle_beta   90.00
_cell.angle_gamma   90.00
#
_symmetry.space_group_name_H-M   'P 1'
#
loop_
_entity.id
_entity.type
_entity.pdbx_description
1 polymer ?
#
loop_
_entity_poly.entity_id
_entity_poly.type
_entity_poly.pdbx_seq_one_letter_code
_entity_poly.pdbx_strand_id
1 'polypeptide(L)'
;MRATTDRGTLTKWYVMGEWAYDDSYFHRTSIGHQGDADGFIAIDTFFAKDHPMTDYQLRVTLFRSSTSRATPTLTFLGAVASDAPNLKPQVPSPRGGAEGIELGVPSYSQETHSGEYPAFDGGGEFWCSPTSTSMILGYWKALPDKGSWSYVLKDYPNTSDPWVDYAARYVYDYHYQGAGNWPFNAAYAAHWGLRGFVTQLRSLNEAEQFIKAGIPLVASLAFNPNQLTGFLFDKGTNGHLLTIIGFDGNGNVISNDPASTSDAAVRHVYDRTEFERNWLSSTGGIVYVLRPTSVPLPPNTPNQPANW
;
A
#
# COMPACT_ATOMS: atom_id res chain seq x y z
N MET A 1 -2.74 -18.37 -4.59
CA MET A 1 -1.55 -18.69 -5.40
C MET A 1 -1.12 -20.13 -5.21
N ARG A 2 -0.27 -20.65 -6.09
CA ARG A 2 0.57 -21.84 -5.88
C ARG A 2 1.95 -21.54 -6.45
N ALA A 3 3.01 -22.11 -5.90
CA ALA A 3 4.37 -21.93 -6.38
C ALA A 3 5.00 -23.26 -6.82
N THR A 4 6.12 -23.16 -7.53
CA THR A 4 7.04 -24.26 -7.80
C THR A 4 8.29 -24.05 -6.96
N THR A 5 8.70 -25.06 -6.21
CA THR A 5 9.94 -25.03 -5.44
C THR A 5 11.16 -25.16 -6.36
N ASP A 6 12.34 -24.80 -5.87
CA ASP A 6 13.64 -25.05 -6.54
C ASP A 6 13.92 -26.53 -6.88
N ARG A 7 13.14 -27.46 -6.32
CA ARG A 7 13.18 -28.90 -6.63
C ARG A 7 12.15 -29.33 -7.69
N GLY A 8 11.39 -28.39 -8.26
CA GLY A 8 10.36 -28.65 -9.26
C GLY A 8 9.04 -29.18 -8.69
N THR A 9 8.86 -29.17 -7.37
CA THR A 9 7.62 -29.62 -6.72
C THR A 9 6.62 -28.47 -6.65
N LEU A 10 5.34 -28.76 -6.86
CA LEU A 10 4.28 -27.77 -6.71
C LEU A 10 3.80 -27.71 -5.27
N THR A 11 3.68 -26.51 -4.73
CA THR A 11 3.03 -26.29 -3.44
C THR A 11 1.54 -26.61 -3.54
N LYS A 12 0.87 -26.71 -2.39
CA LYS A 12 -0.59 -26.60 -2.36
C LYS A 12 -1.06 -25.22 -2.86
N TRP A 13 -2.37 -25.09 -3.08
CA TRP A 13 -2.97 -23.78 -3.26
C TRP A 13 -3.11 -23.07 -1.91
N TYR A 14 -2.63 -21.83 -1.86
CA TYR A 14 -2.90 -20.89 -0.79
C TYR A 14 -3.90 -19.82 -1.27
N VAL A 15 -4.75 -19.36 -0.38
CA VAL A 15 -5.72 -18.28 -0.61
C VAL A 15 -5.09 -16.96 -0.19
N MET A 16 -4.97 -16.00 -1.10
CA MET A 16 -4.36 -14.69 -0.80
C MET A 16 -5.35 -13.72 -0.14
N GLY A 17 -6.64 -14.02 -0.21
CA GLY A 17 -7.71 -13.21 0.33
C GLY A 17 -9.01 -13.40 -0.43
N GLU A 18 -10.09 -13.02 0.22
CA GLU A 18 -11.43 -12.93 -0.33
C GLU A 18 -11.81 -11.46 -0.36
N TRP A 19 -12.23 -10.97 -1.53
CA TRP A 19 -12.53 -9.56 -1.73
C TRP A 19 -13.95 -9.33 -2.22
N ALA A 20 -14.67 -8.49 -1.49
CA ALA A 20 -15.90 -7.84 -1.94
C ALA A 20 -15.72 -6.33 -1.77
N TYR A 21 -16.39 -5.52 -2.60
CA TYR A 21 -16.32 -4.06 -2.44
C TYR A 21 -17.10 -3.60 -1.20
N ASP A 22 -18.24 -4.19 -0.92
CA ASP A 22 -19.04 -3.91 0.29
C ASP A 22 -19.31 -5.22 1.04
N ASP A 23 -19.93 -5.09 2.21
CA ASP A 23 -20.20 -6.20 3.11
C ASP A 23 -21.55 -6.89 2.82
N SER A 24 -22.21 -6.59 1.69
CA SER A 24 -23.57 -7.09 1.40
C SER A 24 -23.61 -8.58 1.05
N TYR A 25 -22.48 -9.15 0.60
CA TYR A 25 -22.37 -10.56 0.23
C TYR A 25 -21.52 -11.35 1.21
N PHE A 26 -20.33 -10.88 1.53
CA PHE A 26 -19.42 -11.44 2.53
C PHE A 26 -18.43 -10.37 2.97
N HIS A 27 -17.83 -10.58 4.14
CA HIS A 27 -16.78 -9.71 4.66
C HIS A 27 -15.47 -9.97 3.93
N ARG A 28 -14.88 -8.91 3.35
CA ARG A 28 -13.55 -8.99 2.76
C ARG A 28 -12.54 -9.44 3.83
N THR A 29 -11.67 -10.39 3.53
CA THR A 29 -10.82 -10.98 4.56
C THR A 29 -9.60 -11.66 3.98
N SER A 30 -8.45 -11.52 4.63
CA SER A 30 -7.35 -12.48 4.50
C SER A 30 -7.76 -13.80 5.17
N ILE A 31 -7.04 -14.88 4.85
CA ILE A 31 -7.31 -16.22 5.40
C ILE A 31 -6.12 -16.66 6.26
N GLY A 32 -6.36 -16.77 7.56
CA GLY A 32 -5.35 -17.15 8.53
C GLY A 32 -4.94 -18.61 8.50
N HIS A 33 -3.89 -18.92 9.26
CA HIS A 33 -3.42 -20.29 9.54
C HIS A 33 -3.07 -21.14 8.31
N GLN A 34 -2.69 -20.49 7.21
CA GLN A 34 -2.25 -21.18 6.00
C GLN A 34 -0.73 -21.36 6.03
N GLY A 35 -0.24 -22.44 6.65
CA GLY A 35 1.17 -22.80 6.65
C GLY A 35 1.41 -24.30 6.45
N ASP A 36 2.57 -24.66 5.91
CA ASP A 36 3.05 -26.04 5.76
C ASP A 36 4.58 -26.08 5.58
N ALA A 37 5.14 -27.13 4.97
CA ALA A 37 6.57 -27.28 4.76
C ALA A 37 7.16 -26.31 3.72
N ASP A 38 6.34 -25.81 2.79
CA ASP A 38 6.81 -24.98 1.67
C ASP A 38 6.80 -23.49 2.05
N GLY A 39 5.83 -23.08 2.87
CA GLY A 39 5.67 -21.68 3.22
C GLY A 39 4.49 -21.42 4.13
N PHE A 40 4.18 -20.14 4.29
CA PHE A 40 2.95 -19.69 4.91
C PHE A 40 2.47 -18.37 4.31
N ILE A 41 1.17 -18.10 4.47
CA ILE A 41 0.56 -16.81 4.14
C ILE A 41 0.54 -15.98 5.42
N ALA A 42 1.29 -14.88 5.41
CA ALA A 42 0.92 -13.70 6.19
C ALA A 42 -0.24 -13.01 5.46
N ILE A 43 -0.95 -12.09 6.14
CA ILE A 43 -2.14 -11.36 5.66
C ILE A 43 -2.27 -11.29 4.11
N ASP A 44 -1.30 -10.67 3.43
CA ASP A 44 -1.28 -10.50 1.97
C ASP A 44 -0.01 -11.03 1.28
N THR A 45 0.88 -11.69 2.02
CA THR A 45 2.23 -12.07 1.55
C THR A 45 2.49 -13.55 1.80
N PHE A 46 2.91 -14.26 0.74
CA PHE A 46 3.44 -15.61 0.89
C PHE A 46 4.93 -15.56 1.25
N PHE A 47 5.27 -16.11 2.41
CA PHE A 47 6.64 -16.32 2.84
C PHE A 47 7.04 -17.78 2.58
N ALA A 48 8.00 -17.96 1.69
CA ALA A 48 8.68 -19.25 1.53
C ALA A 48 9.47 -19.59 2.81
N LYS A 49 9.58 -20.89 3.12
CA LYS A 49 10.42 -21.37 4.23
C LYS A 49 11.86 -21.62 3.76
N ASP A 50 12.35 -22.84 3.91
CA ASP A 50 13.79 -23.14 3.82
C ASP A 50 14.28 -23.38 2.37
N HIS A 51 13.49 -22.98 1.38
CA HIS A 51 13.84 -23.09 -0.04
C HIS A 51 13.13 -22.02 -0.88
N PRO A 52 13.79 -21.50 -1.93
CA PRO A 52 13.19 -20.50 -2.80
C PRO A 52 12.12 -21.12 -3.71
N MET A 53 11.26 -20.23 -4.23
CA MET A 53 10.28 -20.56 -5.26
C MET A 53 10.79 -20.05 -6.61
N THR A 54 10.68 -20.87 -7.65
CA THR A 54 11.16 -20.51 -9.00
C THR A 54 10.05 -19.94 -9.88
N ASP A 55 8.80 -20.34 -9.62
CA ASP A 55 7.64 -19.97 -10.41
C ASP A 55 6.42 -19.82 -9.51
N TYR A 56 5.43 -19.05 -9.97
CA TYR A 56 4.14 -18.95 -9.30
C TYR A 56 2.97 -18.96 -10.29
N GLN A 57 1.82 -19.35 -9.77
CA GLN A 57 0.53 -19.31 -10.45
C GLN A 57 -0.50 -18.59 -9.58
N LEU A 58 -1.20 -17.64 -10.19
CA LEU A 58 -2.34 -16.96 -9.58
C LEU A 58 -3.63 -17.52 -10.15
N ARG A 59 -4.64 -17.64 -9.29
CA ARG A 59 -5.99 -18.08 -9.66
C ARG A 59 -6.98 -17.18 -8.95
N VAL A 60 -7.96 -16.69 -9.69
CA VAL A 60 -9.09 -15.93 -9.16
C VAL A 60 -10.37 -16.68 -9.48
N THR A 61 -11.22 -16.83 -8.48
CA THR A 61 -12.58 -17.34 -8.65
C THR A 61 -13.53 -16.17 -8.50
N LEU A 62 -14.32 -15.91 -9.53
CA LEU A 62 -15.27 -14.81 -9.56
C LEU A 62 -16.66 -15.31 -9.19
N PHE A 63 -17.28 -14.66 -8.21
CA PHE A 63 -18.61 -15.00 -7.72
C PHE A 63 -19.64 -13.94 -8.14
N ARG A 64 -20.87 -14.39 -8.40
CA ARG A 64 -22.05 -13.53 -8.50
C ARG A 64 -23.20 -14.16 -7.72
N SER A 65 -24.11 -13.34 -7.22
CA SER A 65 -25.37 -13.87 -6.67
C SER A 65 -26.13 -14.66 -7.75
N SER A 66 -26.72 -15.79 -7.35
CA SER A 66 -27.58 -16.60 -8.22
C SER A 66 -28.81 -15.82 -8.71
N THR A 67 -29.25 -14.82 -7.95
CA THR A 67 -30.40 -13.94 -8.28
C THR A 67 -30.01 -12.74 -9.15
N SER A 68 -28.72 -12.49 -9.36
CA SER A 68 -28.23 -11.37 -10.17
C SER A 68 -27.66 -11.84 -11.51
N ARG A 69 -27.90 -11.07 -12.56
CA ARG A 69 -27.24 -11.24 -13.87
C ARG A 69 -25.95 -10.43 -14.01
N ALA A 70 -25.61 -9.59 -13.04
CA ALA A 70 -24.35 -8.87 -13.03
C ALA A 70 -23.17 -9.86 -12.92
N THR A 71 -22.17 -9.70 -13.78
CA THR A 71 -20.93 -10.47 -13.74
C THR A 71 -19.82 -9.59 -13.20
N PRO A 72 -19.05 -10.04 -12.20
CA PRO A 72 -17.87 -9.31 -11.73
C PRO A 72 -16.83 -9.19 -12.84
N THR A 73 -16.12 -8.07 -12.87
CA THR A 73 -15.02 -7.80 -13.81
C THR A 73 -13.71 -7.73 -13.04
N LEU A 74 -12.70 -8.46 -13.51
CA LEU A 74 -11.32 -8.36 -13.05
C LEU A 74 -10.49 -7.71 -14.14
N THR A 75 -9.94 -6.52 -13.87
CA THR A 75 -9.17 -5.75 -14.87
C THR A 75 -7.66 -5.93 -14.75
N PHE A 76 -7.18 -6.39 -13.59
CA PHE A 76 -5.78 -6.63 -13.33
C PHE A 76 -5.61 -7.66 -12.19
N LEU A 77 -4.58 -8.50 -12.32
CA LEU A 77 -4.10 -9.42 -11.29
C LEU A 77 -2.59 -9.52 -11.44
N GLY A 78 -1.85 -9.32 -10.35
CA GLY A 78 -0.41 -9.41 -10.35
C GLY A 78 0.11 -9.80 -8.97
N ALA A 79 1.35 -10.26 -8.94
CA ALA A 79 2.13 -10.48 -7.73
C ALA A 79 3.58 -10.08 -8.02
N VAL A 80 4.26 -9.59 -7.00
CA VAL A 80 5.71 -9.36 -7.03
C VAL A 80 6.38 -10.51 -6.28
N ALA A 81 7.44 -11.07 -6.87
CA ALA A 81 8.30 -12.02 -6.20
C ALA A 81 9.53 -11.28 -5.68
N SER A 82 9.92 -11.58 -4.44
CA SER A 82 10.97 -10.86 -3.73
C SER A 82 11.96 -11.83 -3.10
N ASP A 83 13.24 -11.44 -3.12
CA ASP A 83 14.29 -12.01 -2.28
C ASP A 83 15.00 -10.88 -1.51
N ALA A 84 14.20 -9.97 -0.93
CA ALA A 84 14.67 -8.76 -0.25
C ALA A 84 15.86 -8.97 0.70
N PRO A 85 15.89 -10.01 1.56
CA PRO A 85 17.01 -10.24 2.48
C PRO A 85 18.37 -10.41 1.80
N ASN A 86 18.38 -10.85 0.54
CA ASN A 86 19.61 -11.08 -0.23
C ASN A 86 20.03 -9.89 -1.11
N LEU A 87 19.21 -8.84 -1.22
CA LEU A 87 19.46 -7.72 -2.14
C LEU A 87 20.65 -6.82 -1.75
N LYS A 88 21.11 -6.86 -0.48
CA LYS A 88 22.23 -6.06 0.07
C LYS A 88 22.43 -4.70 -0.63
N PRO A 89 21.41 -3.82 -0.64
CA PRO A 89 21.44 -2.62 -1.46
C PRO A 89 22.45 -1.59 -0.91
N GLN A 90 23.01 -0.79 -1.81
CA GLN A 90 23.79 0.39 -1.43
C GLN A 90 22.86 1.47 -0.91
N VAL A 91 23.13 1.99 0.29
CA VAL A 91 22.36 3.07 0.93
C VAL A 91 23.30 4.21 1.38
N PRO A 92 23.05 5.48 1.00
CA PRO A 92 21.99 5.89 0.09
C PRO A 92 22.30 5.49 -1.36
N SER A 93 21.25 5.24 -2.14
CA SER A 93 21.37 5.02 -3.57
C SER A 93 21.70 6.33 -4.30
N PRO A 94 22.34 6.25 -5.48
CA PRO A 94 22.50 7.42 -6.35
C PRO A 94 21.16 8.07 -6.67
N ARG A 95 21.15 9.40 -6.76
CA ARG A 95 19.96 10.15 -7.11
C ARG A 95 19.49 9.81 -8.54
N GLY A 96 18.18 9.73 -8.72
CA GLY A 96 17.49 9.30 -9.94
C GLY A 96 16.94 10.43 -10.80
N GLY A 97 17.19 11.69 -10.42
CA GLY A 97 16.86 12.89 -11.20
C GLY A 97 15.51 13.51 -10.85
N ALA A 98 14.91 13.19 -9.69
CA ALA A 98 13.66 13.82 -9.24
C ALA A 98 13.88 14.94 -8.20
N GLU A 99 15.11 15.37 -7.96
CA GLU A 99 15.42 16.44 -7.03
C GLU A 99 14.69 17.74 -7.39
N GLY A 100 13.98 18.31 -6.42
CA GLY A 100 13.15 19.50 -6.60
C GLY A 100 11.77 19.24 -7.19
N ILE A 101 11.38 17.98 -7.44
CA ILE A 101 10.03 17.62 -7.85
C ILE A 101 9.20 17.31 -6.61
N GLU A 102 8.08 18.01 -6.46
CA GLU A 102 7.06 17.74 -5.46
C GLU A 102 5.68 17.71 -6.13
N LEU A 103 4.99 16.58 -6.00
CA LEU A 103 3.65 16.38 -6.53
C LEU A 103 2.63 17.00 -5.57
N GLY A 104 1.66 17.73 -6.11
CA GLY A 104 0.57 18.36 -5.35
C GLY A 104 -0.48 17.37 -4.83
N VAL A 105 -0.04 16.36 -4.10
CA VAL A 105 -0.90 15.37 -3.44
C VAL A 105 -1.55 16.02 -2.21
N PRO A 106 -2.88 15.93 -2.02
CA PRO A 106 -3.53 16.48 -0.84
C PRO A 106 -3.03 15.79 0.44
N SER A 107 -3.10 16.52 1.54
CA SER A 107 -2.60 16.10 2.84
C SER A 107 -3.77 15.74 3.75
N TYR A 108 -3.82 14.49 4.22
CA TYR A 108 -4.82 14.00 5.18
C TYR A 108 -4.11 13.34 6.35
N SER A 109 -4.52 13.69 7.57
CA SER A 109 -4.02 13.08 8.81
C SER A 109 -4.86 11.87 9.18
N GLN A 110 -4.24 10.79 9.67
CA GLN A 110 -5.00 9.70 10.29
C GLN A 110 -5.39 10.01 11.74
N GLU A 111 -4.61 10.85 12.43
CA GLU A 111 -4.78 11.16 13.85
C GLU A 111 -6.03 12.01 14.14
N THR A 112 -6.48 12.79 13.17
CA THR A 112 -7.74 13.55 13.24
C THR A 112 -8.97 12.65 13.38
N HIS A 113 -8.86 11.38 12.95
CA HIS A 113 -9.92 10.38 13.02
C HIS A 113 -9.88 9.51 14.28
N SER A 114 -9.01 9.80 15.25
CA SER A 114 -8.87 8.96 16.45
C SER A 114 -10.21 8.82 17.20
N GLY A 115 -10.66 7.58 17.39
CA GLY A 115 -11.94 7.21 17.99
C GLY A 115 -13.11 7.06 17.00
N GLU A 116 -12.92 7.38 15.72
CA GLU A 116 -13.93 7.20 14.68
C GLU A 116 -14.01 5.73 14.25
N TYR A 117 -15.23 5.21 14.11
CA TYR A 117 -15.56 3.81 13.83
C TYR A 117 -14.68 2.75 14.55
N PRO A 118 -14.87 2.52 15.86
CA PRO A 118 -14.16 1.46 16.60
C PRO A 118 -14.31 0.04 16.02
N ALA A 119 -15.36 -0.21 15.24
CA ALA A 119 -15.56 -1.47 14.52
C ALA A 119 -14.55 -1.69 13.37
N PHE A 120 -13.87 -0.64 12.93
CA PHE A 120 -12.87 -0.64 11.86
C PHE A 120 -11.52 -0.13 12.36
N ASP A 121 -11.11 -0.56 13.56
CA ASP A 121 -9.84 -0.21 14.22
C ASP A 121 -9.75 1.22 14.82
N GLY A 122 -10.85 1.98 14.81
CA GLY A 122 -10.97 3.18 15.66
C GLY A 122 -10.17 4.41 15.23
N GLY A 123 -9.74 4.49 13.97
CA GLY A 123 -9.01 5.65 13.46
C GLY A 123 -7.62 5.81 14.05
N GLY A 124 -7.04 7.01 13.90
CA GLY A 124 -5.71 7.30 14.45
C GLY A 124 -4.64 6.38 13.90
N GLU A 125 -3.76 5.90 14.78
CA GLU A 125 -2.54 5.15 14.46
C GLU A 125 -2.73 3.92 13.53
N PHE A 126 -3.96 3.42 13.39
CA PHE A 126 -4.29 2.25 12.58
C PHE A 126 -4.70 2.54 11.13
N TRP A 127 -4.97 3.80 10.77
CA TRP A 127 -5.53 4.18 9.46
C TRP A 127 -4.52 4.74 8.46
N CYS A 128 -3.22 4.55 8.67
CA CYS A 128 -2.16 5.03 7.78
C CYS A 128 -2.36 4.65 6.29
N SER A 129 -2.80 3.41 6.03
CA SER A 129 -3.02 2.91 4.66
C SER A 129 -4.26 3.51 3.98
N PRO A 130 -5.49 3.48 4.55
CA PRO A 130 -6.65 4.14 3.94
C PRO A 130 -6.48 5.66 3.80
N THR A 131 -5.79 6.32 4.74
CA THR A 131 -5.46 7.75 4.62
C THR A 131 -4.51 7.99 3.43
N SER A 132 -3.43 7.21 3.32
CA SER A 132 -2.52 7.28 2.16
C SER A 132 -3.22 6.99 0.83
N THR A 133 -4.06 5.96 0.78
CA THR A 133 -4.87 5.63 -0.41
C THR A 133 -5.81 6.77 -0.79
N SER A 134 -6.42 7.42 0.20
CA SER A 134 -7.28 8.60 -0.01
C SER A 134 -6.51 9.80 -0.57
N MET A 135 -5.27 10.02 -0.11
CA MET A 135 -4.40 11.06 -0.67
C MET A 135 -4.13 10.84 -2.16
N ILE A 136 -3.85 9.59 -2.58
CA ILE A 136 -3.64 9.27 -4.00
C ILE A 136 -4.93 9.43 -4.81
N LEU A 137 -6.09 8.99 -4.28
CA LEU A 137 -7.39 9.21 -4.92
C LEU A 137 -7.68 10.70 -5.08
N GLY A 138 -7.39 11.52 -4.07
CA GLY A 138 -7.53 12.97 -4.13
C GLY A 138 -6.64 13.60 -5.20
N TYR A 139 -5.36 13.18 -5.28
CA TYR A 139 -4.42 13.63 -6.30
C TYR A 139 -4.94 13.38 -7.72
N TRP A 140 -5.52 12.20 -7.95
CA TRP A 140 -6.10 11.83 -9.25
C TRP A 140 -7.54 12.29 -9.47
N LYS A 141 -8.13 13.05 -8.54
CA LYS A 141 -9.54 13.50 -8.58
C LYS A 141 -10.52 12.33 -8.70
N ALA A 142 -10.20 11.23 -8.02
CA ALA A 142 -10.92 9.96 -8.02
C ALA A 142 -11.52 9.62 -6.64
N LEU A 143 -11.61 10.60 -5.72
CA LEU A 143 -12.29 10.36 -4.44
C LEU A 143 -13.75 9.92 -4.63
N PRO A 144 -14.30 9.13 -3.70
CA PRO A 144 -15.73 8.83 -3.68
C PRO A 144 -16.58 10.10 -3.73
N ASP A 145 -17.74 10.01 -4.37
CA ASP A 145 -18.68 11.13 -4.38
C ASP A 145 -19.26 11.40 -2.97
N LYS A 146 -19.84 12.59 -2.80
CA LYS A 146 -20.45 13.00 -1.53
C LYS A 146 -21.58 12.08 -1.07
N GLY A 147 -22.29 11.42 -1.99
CA GLY A 147 -23.34 10.48 -1.63
C GLY A 147 -22.79 9.27 -0.88
N SER A 148 -21.64 8.77 -1.35
CA SER A 148 -20.97 7.57 -0.83
C SER A 148 -20.56 7.73 0.64
N TRP A 149 -19.89 8.82 0.99
CA TRP A 149 -19.42 9.07 2.36
C TRP A 149 -20.42 9.88 3.22
N SER A 150 -21.60 10.24 2.73
CA SER A 150 -22.54 11.09 3.50
C SER A 150 -22.97 10.51 4.84
N TYR A 151 -22.99 9.18 4.98
CA TYR A 151 -23.27 8.53 6.26
C TYR A 151 -22.19 8.84 7.31
N VAL A 152 -20.94 9.06 6.88
CA VAL A 152 -19.85 9.42 7.78
C VAL A 152 -20.12 10.75 8.45
N LEU A 153 -20.55 11.77 7.70
CA LEU A 153 -20.89 13.07 8.30
C LEU A 153 -22.13 13.03 9.20
N LYS A 154 -22.97 12.00 9.09
CA LYS A 154 -24.08 11.80 10.02
C LYS A 154 -23.58 11.29 11.37
N ASP A 155 -22.63 10.35 11.32
CA ASP A 155 -22.09 9.69 12.53
C ASP A 155 -21.02 10.59 13.19
N TYR A 156 -20.21 11.29 12.39
CA TYR A 156 -19.12 12.17 12.79
C TYR A 156 -19.23 13.53 12.09
N PRO A 157 -20.10 14.45 12.56
CA PRO A 157 -20.39 15.71 11.86
C PRO A 157 -19.22 16.70 11.72
N ASN A 158 -18.16 16.52 12.52
CA ASN A 158 -17.02 17.42 12.57
C ASN A 158 -15.77 16.88 11.85
N THR A 159 -15.84 15.67 11.27
CA THR A 159 -14.71 15.11 10.51
C THR A 159 -14.49 15.92 9.22
N SER A 160 -13.23 16.23 8.90
CA SER A 160 -12.89 17.14 7.79
C SER A 160 -12.74 16.41 6.45
N ASP A 161 -12.47 15.11 6.53
CA ASP A 161 -12.10 14.23 5.45
C ASP A 161 -12.84 12.88 5.54
N PRO A 162 -14.20 12.89 5.50
CA PRO A 162 -15.04 11.70 5.70
C PRO A 162 -14.81 10.57 4.68
N TRP A 163 -14.09 10.85 3.58
CA TRP A 163 -13.66 9.84 2.63
C TRP A 163 -12.56 8.93 3.19
N VAL A 164 -11.82 9.34 4.23
CA VAL A 164 -10.82 8.52 4.92
C VAL A 164 -11.52 7.43 5.73
N ASP A 165 -12.53 7.75 6.54
CA ASP A 165 -13.39 6.77 7.22
C ASP A 165 -14.06 5.82 6.23
N TYR A 166 -14.56 6.37 5.13
CA TYR A 166 -15.14 5.59 4.06
C TYR A 166 -14.11 4.62 3.48
N ALA A 167 -12.90 5.09 3.18
CA ALA A 167 -11.83 4.20 2.72
C ALA A 167 -11.50 3.12 3.76
N ALA A 168 -11.35 3.48 5.04
CA ALA A 168 -11.02 2.57 6.13
C ALA A 168 -12.02 1.41 6.23
N ARG A 169 -13.32 1.71 6.22
CA ARG A 169 -14.38 0.69 6.17
C ARG A 169 -14.25 -0.23 4.95
N TYR A 170 -14.01 0.34 3.77
CA TYR A 170 -14.03 -0.40 2.51
C TYR A 170 -12.72 -1.13 2.20
N VAL A 171 -11.67 -0.95 3.01
CA VAL A 171 -10.42 -1.73 2.94
C VAL A 171 -10.22 -2.63 4.17
N TYR A 172 -11.07 -2.53 5.19
CA TYR A 172 -10.93 -3.27 6.44
C TYR A 172 -10.92 -4.79 6.22
N ASP A 173 -9.83 -5.43 6.61
CA ASP A 173 -9.67 -6.88 6.54
C ASP A 173 -10.13 -7.50 7.86
N TYR A 174 -11.22 -8.27 7.82
CA TYR A 174 -11.86 -8.80 9.03
C TYR A 174 -11.07 -9.89 9.75
N HIS A 175 -10.15 -10.61 9.08
CA HIS A 175 -9.26 -11.55 9.76
C HIS A 175 -8.05 -10.86 10.35
N TYR A 176 -7.44 -9.94 9.60
CA TYR A 176 -6.34 -9.12 10.07
C TYR A 176 -6.76 -8.17 11.21
N GLN A 177 -8.03 -7.77 11.19
CA GLN A 177 -8.63 -6.75 12.06
C GLN A 177 -8.04 -5.35 11.84
N GLY A 178 -7.58 -5.05 10.63
CA GLY A 178 -6.96 -3.76 10.30
C GLY A 178 -7.15 -3.35 8.84
N ALA A 179 -6.78 -2.10 8.54
CA ALA A 179 -6.94 -1.47 7.23
C ALA A 179 -5.66 -1.48 6.36
N GLY A 180 -4.58 -2.12 6.85
CA GLY A 180 -3.25 -2.11 6.25
C GLY A 180 -2.97 -3.13 5.14
N ASN A 181 -3.94 -3.95 4.74
CA ASN A 181 -3.78 -4.96 3.69
C ASN A 181 -3.57 -4.27 2.32
N TRP A 182 -2.39 -4.44 1.69
CA TRP A 182 -2.03 -3.63 0.51
C TRP A 182 -2.86 -3.97 -0.73
N PRO A 183 -3.09 -5.26 -1.09
CA PRO A 183 -3.99 -5.60 -2.18
C PRO A 183 -5.42 -5.08 -2.00
N PHE A 184 -5.92 -5.00 -0.77
CA PHE A 184 -7.26 -4.49 -0.48
C PHE A 184 -7.37 -2.98 -0.75
N ASN A 185 -6.35 -2.22 -0.36
CA ASN A 185 -6.25 -0.80 -0.71
C ASN A 185 -6.15 -0.58 -2.23
N ALA A 186 -5.36 -1.41 -2.93
CA ALA A 186 -5.26 -1.36 -4.39
C ALA A 186 -6.58 -1.72 -5.10
N ALA A 187 -7.31 -2.71 -4.58
CA ALA A 187 -8.62 -3.10 -5.11
C ALA A 187 -9.70 -2.03 -4.85
N TYR A 188 -9.67 -1.40 -3.67
CA TYR A 188 -10.54 -0.27 -3.35
C TYR A 188 -10.29 0.92 -4.30
N ALA A 189 -9.03 1.31 -4.51
CA ALA A 189 -8.70 2.37 -5.46
C ALA A 189 -9.13 2.03 -6.90
N ALA A 190 -9.11 0.74 -7.27
CA ALA A 190 -9.57 0.29 -8.58
C ALA A 190 -11.07 0.43 -8.79
N HIS A 191 -11.88 0.32 -7.72
CA HIS A 191 -13.31 0.64 -7.78
C HIS A 191 -13.55 2.09 -8.22
N TRP A 192 -12.67 3.00 -7.82
CA TRP A 192 -12.73 4.41 -8.13
C TRP A 192 -11.97 4.81 -9.41
N GLY A 193 -11.70 3.84 -10.30
CA GLY A 193 -11.17 4.09 -11.63
C GLY A 193 -9.65 4.18 -11.74
N LEU A 194 -8.92 3.90 -10.66
CA LEU A 194 -7.47 3.73 -10.73
C LEU A 194 -7.08 2.30 -11.13
N ARG A 195 -5.82 2.11 -11.50
CA ARG A 195 -5.17 0.81 -11.58
C ARG A 195 -4.14 0.73 -10.47
N GLY A 196 -4.33 -0.25 -9.58
CA GLY A 196 -3.48 -0.50 -8.43
C GLY A 196 -2.65 -1.76 -8.57
N PHE A 197 -1.40 -1.74 -8.12
CA PHE A 197 -0.59 -2.94 -7.90
C PHE A 197 0.43 -2.72 -6.78
N VAL A 198 0.82 -3.80 -6.12
CA VAL A 198 1.93 -3.83 -5.15
C VAL A 198 3.19 -4.22 -5.90
N THR A 199 4.29 -3.54 -5.61
CA THR A 199 5.61 -3.91 -6.10
C THR A 199 6.68 -3.63 -5.05
N GLN A 200 7.90 -4.07 -5.32
CA GLN A 200 9.08 -3.80 -4.55
C GLN A 200 10.09 -3.05 -5.41
N LEU A 201 10.50 -1.88 -4.93
CA LEU A 201 11.54 -1.07 -5.55
C LEU A 201 12.87 -1.36 -4.88
N ARG A 202 13.94 -1.38 -5.67
CA ARG A 202 15.31 -1.71 -5.24
C ARG A 202 16.00 -0.56 -4.50
N SER A 203 15.53 0.67 -4.71
CA SER A 203 16.11 1.88 -4.13
C SER A 203 15.24 3.11 -4.39
N LEU A 204 15.56 4.23 -3.72
CA LEU A 204 14.95 5.52 -4.00
C LEU A 204 15.21 6.00 -5.43
N ASN A 205 16.30 5.56 -6.08
CA ASN A 205 16.53 5.82 -7.49
C ASN A 205 15.35 5.40 -8.39
N GLU A 206 14.71 4.27 -8.07
CA GLU A 206 13.52 3.80 -8.78
C GLU A 206 12.27 4.58 -8.39
N ALA A 207 12.10 4.89 -7.10
CA ALA A 207 11.00 5.72 -6.63
C ALA A 207 10.99 7.09 -7.33
N GLU A 208 12.17 7.68 -7.54
CA GLU A 208 12.35 8.91 -8.31
C GLU A 208 11.85 8.80 -9.76
N GLN A 209 11.87 7.61 -10.39
CA GLN A 209 11.33 7.43 -11.74
C GLN A 209 9.81 7.56 -11.76
N PHE A 210 9.12 7.06 -10.72
CA PHE A 210 7.67 7.23 -10.56
C PHE A 210 7.32 8.69 -10.29
N ILE A 211 8.06 9.37 -9.42
CA ILE A 211 7.85 10.79 -9.15
C ILE A 211 8.04 11.64 -10.41
N LYS A 212 9.07 11.38 -11.23
CA LYS A 212 9.23 12.04 -12.54
C LYS A 212 8.09 11.77 -13.51
N ALA A 213 7.45 10.60 -13.41
CA ALA A 213 6.27 10.26 -14.20
C ALA A 213 4.97 10.87 -13.62
N GLY A 214 5.05 11.62 -12.53
CA GLY A 214 3.88 12.19 -11.85
C GLY A 214 3.08 11.16 -11.05
N ILE A 215 3.70 10.08 -10.61
CA ILE A 215 3.05 8.98 -9.88
C ILE A 215 3.55 8.98 -8.44
N PRO A 216 2.74 9.42 -7.45
CA PRO A 216 3.08 9.27 -6.04
C PRO A 216 3.04 7.79 -5.63
N LEU A 217 3.81 7.44 -4.60
CA LEU A 217 3.98 6.07 -4.14
C LEU A 217 3.58 5.94 -2.69
N VAL A 218 2.74 4.96 -2.34
CA VAL A 218 2.55 4.62 -0.94
C VAL A 218 3.60 3.59 -0.55
N ALA A 219 4.50 3.96 0.36
CA ALA A 219 5.61 3.14 0.82
C ALA A 219 5.30 2.53 2.19
N SER A 220 5.74 1.29 2.40
CA SER A 220 5.59 0.58 3.67
C SER A 220 6.90 0.58 4.44
N LEU A 221 6.89 1.07 5.68
CA LEU A 221 8.07 1.16 6.54
C LEU A 221 7.81 0.54 7.90
N ALA A 222 8.85 0.04 8.55
CA ALA A 222 8.91 -0.20 9.97
C ALA A 222 10.30 0.18 10.49
N PHE A 223 10.39 0.69 11.71
CA PHE A 223 11.66 1.08 12.32
C PHE A 223 11.53 1.28 13.83
N ASN A 224 12.64 1.12 14.55
CA ASN A 224 12.71 1.41 15.97
C ASN A 224 12.71 2.93 16.24
N PRO A 225 12.41 3.37 17.47
CA PRO A 225 12.48 4.79 17.83
C PRO A 225 13.83 5.43 17.49
N ASN A 226 13.80 6.71 17.11
CA ASN A 226 14.97 7.52 16.72
C ASN A 226 15.73 7.01 15.48
N GLN A 227 15.12 6.20 14.62
CA GLN A 227 15.74 5.74 13.37
C GLN A 227 15.33 6.56 12.14
N LEU A 228 14.26 7.34 12.24
CA LEU A 228 13.79 8.25 11.21
C LEU A 228 13.47 9.61 11.85
N THR A 229 14.38 10.56 11.70
CA THR A 229 14.28 11.88 12.32
C THR A 229 13.04 12.62 11.82
N GLY A 230 12.22 13.14 12.74
CA GLY A 230 11.01 13.90 12.40
C GLY A 230 9.74 13.06 12.24
N PHE A 231 9.82 11.73 12.33
CA PHE A 231 8.64 10.88 12.42
C PHE A 231 7.95 11.05 13.78
N LEU A 232 6.64 11.32 13.81
CA LEU A 232 5.77 11.54 14.99
C LEU A 232 6.43 11.36 16.38
N PHE A 233 7.08 12.42 16.88
CA PHE A 233 7.78 12.48 18.18
C PHE A 233 8.95 11.49 18.34
N ASP A 234 9.68 11.24 17.25
CA ASP A 234 10.80 10.29 17.13
C ASP A 234 10.45 8.87 17.60
N LYS A 235 9.16 8.52 17.54
CA LYS A 235 8.66 7.18 17.84
C LYS A 235 9.14 6.18 16.79
N GLY A 236 9.10 4.90 17.16
CA GLY A 236 9.20 3.80 16.22
C GLY A 236 7.83 3.32 15.77
N THR A 237 7.79 2.46 14.77
CA THR A 237 6.59 1.79 14.30
C THR A 237 6.91 0.35 13.88
N ASN A 238 6.00 -0.58 14.19
CA ASN A 238 6.07 -1.97 13.74
C ASN A 238 5.55 -2.16 12.30
N GLY A 239 4.97 -1.10 11.72
CA GLY A 239 4.42 -1.08 10.38
C GLY A 239 3.67 0.23 10.15
N HIS A 240 4.03 0.95 9.10
CA HIS A 240 3.46 2.24 8.77
C HIS A 240 3.44 2.46 7.26
N LEU A 241 2.38 3.11 6.79
CA LEU A 241 2.20 3.46 5.38
C LEU A 241 2.21 4.98 5.27
N LEU A 242 3.05 5.51 4.37
CA LEU A 242 3.11 6.93 4.05
C LEU A 242 3.22 7.12 2.55
N THR A 243 3.01 8.36 2.07
CA THR A 243 3.05 8.65 0.65
C THR A 243 4.30 9.44 0.27
N ILE A 244 5.19 8.86 -0.53
CA ILE A 244 6.27 9.59 -1.20
C ILE A 244 5.63 10.45 -2.29
N ILE A 245 5.78 11.77 -2.14
CA ILE A 245 5.22 12.76 -3.08
C ILE A 245 6.30 13.52 -3.85
N GLY A 246 7.57 13.36 -3.48
CA GLY A 246 8.63 14.14 -4.08
C GLY A 246 10.00 13.94 -3.48
N PHE A 247 10.96 14.72 -3.99
CA PHE A 247 12.30 14.82 -3.45
C PHE A 247 12.73 16.30 -3.43
N ASP A 248 13.35 16.75 -2.34
CA ASP A 248 13.85 18.13 -2.25
C ASP A 248 15.10 18.33 -3.14
N GLY A 249 15.64 19.55 -3.19
CA GLY A 249 16.85 19.84 -3.98
C GLY A 249 18.11 19.08 -3.52
N ASN A 250 18.09 18.54 -2.31
CA ASN A 250 19.15 17.69 -1.75
C ASN A 250 18.86 16.19 -1.95
N GLY A 251 17.76 15.83 -2.59
CA GLY A 251 17.34 14.45 -2.79
C GLY A 251 16.78 13.76 -1.55
N ASN A 252 16.41 14.53 -0.51
CA ASN A 252 15.67 14.03 0.65
C ASN A 252 14.23 13.74 0.27
N VAL A 253 13.61 12.79 0.96
CA VAL A 253 12.27 12.31 0.61
C VAL A 253 11.23 13.30 1.12
N ILE A 254 10.44 13.87 0.21
CA ILE A 254 9.25 14.63 0.56
C ILE A 254 8.09 13.64 0.65
N SER A 255 7.51 13.53 1.84
CA SER A 255 6.44 12.58 2.14
C SER A 255 5.23 13.31 2.71
N ASN A 256 4.04 12.90 2.27
CA ASN A 256 2.84 13.09 3.07
C ASN A 256 2.73 11.88 4.01
N ASP A 257 3.12 12.08 5.27
CA ASP A 257 3.00 11.08 6.33
C ASP A 257 1.66 11.28 7.07
N PRO A 258 0.73 10.31 7.00
CA PRO A 258 -0.57 10.43 7.64
C PRO A 258 -0.48 10.44 9.17
N ALA A 259 0.59 9.92 9.79
CA ALA A 259 0.82 9.92 11.23
C ALA A 259 1.30 11.31 11.70
N SER A 260 0.41 12.29 11.57
CA SER A 260 0.62 13.69 11.90
C SER A 260 -0.58 14.24 12.65
N THR A 261 -0.38 15.20 13.56
CA THR A 261 -1.45 15.68 14.46
C THR A 261 -2.56 16.50 13.77
N SER A 262 -2.38 16.87 12.50
CA SER A 262 -3.35 17.59 11.67
C SER A 262 -2.95 17.51 10.20
N ASP A 263 -3.88 17.77 9.27
CA ASP A 263 -3.61 17.83 7.83
C ASP A 263 -2.46 18.77 7.47
N ALA A 264 -2.36 19.91 8.15
CA ALA A 264 -1.29 20.89 7.93
C ALA A 264 0.10 20.38 8.33
N ALA A 265 0.18 19.36 9.19
CA ALA A 265 1.42 18.76 9.68
C ALA A 265 1.81 17.48 8.92
N VAL A 266 1.02 17.03 7.94
CA VAL A 266 1.25 15.77 7.19
C VAL A 266 2.48 15.82 6.29
N ARG A 267 2.87 17.01 5.80
CA ARG A 267 4.02 17.14 4.89
C ARG A 267 5.34 17.12 5.67
N HIS A 268 6.16 16.11 5.42
CA HIS A 268 7.49 15.93 6.00
C HIS A 268 8.58 15.89 4.93
N VAL A 269 9.81 16.22 5.32
CA VAL A 269 11.03 16.00 4.53
C VAL A 269 11.96 15.13 5.35
N TYR A 270 12.10 13.86 4.97
CA TYR A 270 12.93 12.88 5.66
C TYR A 270 14.32 12.80 5.03
N ASP A 271 15.35 12.64 5.88
CA ASP A 271 16.70 12.35 5.41
C ASP A 271 16.69 11.13 4.49
N ARG A 272 17.30 11.28 3.32
CA ARG A 272 17.33 10.23 2.28
C ARG A 272 17.89 8.92 2.81
N THR A 273 18.98 8.99 3.57
CA THR A 273 19.72 7.82 4.02
C THR A 273 18.95 7.09 5.11
N GLU A 274 18.39 7.81 6.07
CA GLU A 274 17.53 7.23 7.11
C GLU A 274 16.30 6.56 6.50
N PHE A 275 15.58 7.29 5.63
CA PHE A 275 14.39 6.76 4.97
C PHE A 275 14.69 5.50 4.17
N GLU A 276 15.68 5.55 3.27
CA GLU A 276 16.01 4.43 2.40
C GLU A 276 16.51 3.22 3.18
N ARG A 277 17.32 3.42 4.22
CA ARG A 277 17.78 2.33 5.09
C ARG A 277 16.61 1.64 5.77
N ASN A 278 15.69 2.40 6.35
CA ASN A 278 14.57 1.83 7.08
C ASN A 278 13.56 1.18 6.13
N TRP A 279 13.24 1.82 5.00
CA TRP A 279 12.33 1.28 3.99
C TRP A 279 12.83 -0.04 3.38
N LEU A 280 14.11 -0.10 2.97
CA LEU A 280 14.68 -1.31 2.38
C LEU A 280 14.91 -2.41 3.43
N SER A 281 15.31 -2.08 4.65
CA SER A 281 15.59 -3.12 5.67
C SER A 281 14.34 -3.71 6.32
N SER A 282 13.23 -2.95 6.37
CA SER A 282 11.98 -3.43 6.98
C SER A 282 11.08 -4.19 6.01
N THR A 283 10.79 -3.61 4.85
CA THR A 283 9.81 -4.18 3.90
C THR A 283 10.45 -4.54 2.56
N GLY A 284 11.75 -4.34 2.41
CA GLY A 284 12.45 -4.61 1.15
C GLY A 284 12.24 -3.53 0.09
N GLY A 285 11.62 -2.39 0.41
CA GLY A 285 11.28 -1.39 -0.60
C GLY A 285 9.87 -1.56 -1.17
N ILE A 286 8.95 -2.16 -0.41
CA ILE A 286 7.58 -2.35 -0.85
C ILE A 286 6.87 -1.00 -0.99
N VAL A 287 6.15 -0.88 -2.11
CA VAL A 287 5.19 0.19 -2.40
C VAL A 287 3.93 -0.40 -2.99
N TYR A 288 2.82 0.33 -2.89
CA TYR A 288 1.73 0.17 -3.83
C TYR A 288 1.54 1.42 -4.68
N VAL A 289 1.31 1.16 -5.96
CA VAL A 289 1.21 2.17 -7.03
C VAL A 289 -0.25 2.27 -7.43
N LEU A 290 -0.84 3.46 -7.32
CA LEU A 290 -2.22 3.71 -7.72
C LEU A 290 -2.25 4.86 -8.75
N ARG A 291 -2.69 4.57 -9.97
CA ARG A 291 -2.68 5.56 -11.07
C ARG A 291 -3.80 5.33 -12.08
N PRO A 292 -4.28 6.36 -12.80
CA PRO A 292 -5.17 6.18 -13.94
C PRO A 292 -4.48 5.43 -15.08
N THR A 293 -5.20 4.58 -15.82
CA THR A 293 -4.60 3.81 -16.92
C THR A 293 -4.01 4.68 -18.05
N SER A 294 -4.43 5.94 -18.13
CA SER A 294 -3.92 6.96 -19.06
C SER A 294 -2.52 7.50 -18.72
N VAL A 295 -2.05 7.34 -17.48
CA VAL A 295 -0.71 7.78 -17.06
C VAL A 295 0.26 6.61 -17.18
N PRO A 296 1.21 6.60 -18.13
CA PRO A 296 2.11 5.47 -18.31
C PRO A 296 3.04 5.27 -17.12
N LEU A 297 3.41 4.02 -16.85
CA LEU A 297 4.48 3.72 -15.89
C LEU A 297 5.83 4.17 -16.45
N PRO A 298 6.80 4.53 -15.59
CA PRO A 298 8.15 4.82 -16.07
C PRO A 298 8.78 3.56 -16.69
N PRO A 299 9.76 3.71 -17.61
CA PRO A 299 10.53 2.57 -18.11
C PRO A 299 11.22 1.82 -16.96
N ASN A 300 11.28 0.50 -17.05
CA ASN A 300 12.08 -0.33 -16.14
C ASN A 300 13.56 0.08 -16.18
N THR A 301 14.28 -0.09 -15.08
CA THR A 301 15.72 0.20 -15.04
C THR A 301 16.48 -0.70 -16.02
N PRO A 302 17.33 -0.14 -16.89
CA PRO A 302 18.14 -0.93 -17.81
C PRO A 302 19.03 -1.95 -17.08
N ASN A 303 19.18 -3.14 -17.68
CA ASN A 303 20.03 -4.23 -17.18
C ASN A 303 19.64 -4.77 -15.80
N GLN A 304 18.40 -4.56 -15.38
CA GLN A 304 17.83 -5.13 -14.17
C GLN A 304 16.56 -5.93 -14.51
N PRO A 305 16.21 -6.96 -13.72
CA PRO A 305 14.90 -7.58 -13.84
C PRO A 305 13.79 -6.55 -13.70
N ALA A 306 12.75 -6.67 -14.54
CA ALA A 306 11.59 -5.81 -14.43
C ALA A 306 10.84 -6.08 -13.12
N ASN A 307 10.52 -5.02 -12.39
CA ASN A 307 9.75 -5.07 -11.16
C ASN A 307 8.45 -4.26 -11.24
N TRP A 308 8.12 -3.60 -12.37
CA TRP A 308 6.79 -3.03 -12.61
C TRP A 308 6.40 -3.02 -14.10
#